data_AF-A0A336JY10-F1
#
_entry.id   AF-A0A336JY10-F1
#
_cell.length_a   1.000
_cell.length_b   1.000
_cell.length_c   1.000
_cell.angle_alpha   90.00
_cell.angle_beta   90.00
_cell.angle_gamma   90.00
#
_symmetry.space_group_name_H-M   'P 1'
#
loop_
_entity.id
_entity.type
_entity.pdbx_description
1 polymer ?
#
loop_
_entity_poly.entity_id
_entity_poly.type
_entity_poly.pdbx_seq_one_letter_code
_entity_poly.pdbx_strand_id
1 'polypeptide(L)'
;MSSNRFHETLKRADDVRIGSNRSFGFVFAAVFLILGLLRFRHGLDLWMSVWLGASAATVAVTLIAPRLLGPFNRLWFRFGLLLHKIVSPLVMGLIFFGVVTPTAMVMRLRGKRPLNLAFDPEATTYWIARDPPGPKPATFQNQF
;
A
#
# COMPACT_ATOMS: atom_id res chain seq x y z
N MET A 1 -29.13 -12.97 -17.46
CA MET A 1 -28.29 -11.86 -17.96
C MET A 1 -29.06 -10.56 -17.73
N SER A 2 -28.71 -9.79 -16.70
CA SER A 2 -29.31 -8.47 -16.45
C SER A 2 -28.21 -7.42 -16.59
N SER A 3 -28.36 -6.57 -17.61
CA SER A 3 -27.51 -5.42 -17.91
C SER A 3 -27.68 -4.35 -16.83
N ASN A 4 -26.58 -3.98 -16.20
CA ASN A 4 -26.47 -2.98 -15.13
C ASN A 4 -26.85 -1.59 -15.67
N ARG A 5 -27.90 -0.95 -15.13
CA ARG A 5 -28.39 0.40 -15.53
C ARG A 5 -27.69 1.54 -14.76
N PHE A 6 -26.39 1.46 -14.58
CA PHE A 6 -25.61 2.51 -13.90
C PHE A 6 -24.40 2.92 -14.76
N HIS A 7 -24.12 4.22 -14.81
CA HIS A 7 -22.93 4.77 -15.49
C HIS A 7 -21.62 4.43 -14.76
N GLU A 8 -21.72 3.89 -13.55
CA GLU A 8 -20.57 3.48 -12.74
C GLU A 8 -20.60 1.96 -12.46
N THR A 9 -19.40 1.36 -12.50
CA THR A 9 -19.21 -0.06 -12.20
C THR A 9 -19.07 -0.24 -10.69
N LEU A 10 -20.19 -0.47 -9.99
CA LEU A 10 -20.25 -0.66 -8.53
C LEU A 10 -19.53 -1.93 -8.02
N LYS A 11 -19.08 -2.81 -8.92
CA LYS A 11 -18.31 -4.03 -8.63
C LYS A 11 -16.87 -3.92 -9.13
N ARG A 12 -16.18 -2.80 -8.88
CA ARG A 12 -14.73 -2.78 -9.03
C ARG A 12 -14.10 -3.42 -7.78
N ALA A 13 -14.23 -4.75 -7.68
CA ALA A 13 -13.31 -5.51 -6.86
C ALA A 13 -12.01 -5.52 -7.66
N ASP A 14 -11.04 -4.71 -7.26
CA ASP A 14 -9.68 -4.83 -7.81
C ASP A 14 -9.20 -6.25 -7.48
N ASP A 15 -9.28 -7.15 -8.45
CA ASP A 15 -8.81 -8.52 -8.30
C ASP A 15 -7.32 -8.46 -7.99
N VAL A 16 -6.96 -8.75 -6.73
CA VAL A 16 -5.55 -8.80 -6.32
C VAL A 16 -4.91 -9.98 -7.03
N ARG A 17 -4.26 -9.69 -8.16
CA ARG A 17 -3.62 -10.70 -9.00
C ARG A 17 -2.40 -11.27 -8.27
N ILE A 18 -2.38 -12.59 -8.11
CA ILE A 18 -1.22 -13.30 -7.57
C ILE A 18 -0.06 -13.11 -8.56
N GLY A 19 1.12 -12.75 -8.04
CA GLY A 19 2.33 -12.60 -8.85
C GLY A 19 2.71 -13.91 -9.56
N SER A 20 3.39 -13.80 -10.70
CA SER A 20 3.86 -14.97 -11.46
C SER A 20 4.83 -15.81 -10.62
N ASN A 21 4.74 -17.15 -10.71
CA ASN A 21 5.64 -18.07 -10.01
C ASN A 21 7.12 -17.83 -10.35
N ARG A 22 7.41 -17.32 -11.56
CA ARG A 22 8.77 -16.97 -11.98
C ARG A 22 9.29 -15.76 -11.21
N SER A 23 8.48 -14.71 -11.09
CA SER A 23 8.83 -13.52 -10.33
C SER A 23 9.07 -13.86 -8.86
N PHE A 24 8.24 -14.73 -8.29
CA PHE A 24 8.44 -15.27 -6.95
C PHE A 24 9.81 -15.96 -6.81
N GLY A 25 10.14 -16.87 -7.73
CA GLY A 25 11.42 -17.57 -7.72
C GLY A 25 12.64 -16.65 -7.82
N PHE A 26 12.58 -15.63 -8.69
CA PHE A 26 13.66 -14.64 -8.81
C PHE A 26 13.83 -13.78 -7.55
N VAL A 27 12.74 -13.39 -6.88
CA VAL A 27 12.83 -12.65 -5.60
C VAL A 27 13.57 -13.48 -4.56
N PHE A 28 13.21 -14.75 -4.39
CA PHE A 28 13.88 -15.62 -3.41
C PHE A 28 15.33 -15.93 -3.79
N ALA A 29 15.62 -16.12 -5.08
CA ALA A 29 16.99 -16.26 -5.56
C ALA A 29 17.84 -15.03 -5.24
N ALA A 30 17.29 -13.82 -5.43
CA ALA A 30 17.96 -12.57 -5.09
C ALA A 30 18.19 -12.42 -3.58
N VAL A 31 17.20 -12.80 -2.75
CA VAL A 31 17.36 -12.80 -1.28
C VAL A 31 18.51 -13.74 -0.86
N PHE A 32 18.54 -14.97 -1.37
CA PHE A 32 19.62 -15.91 -1.04
C PHE A 32 20.98 -15.44 -1.55
N LEU A 33 21.03 -14.81 -2.73
CA LEU A 33 22.24 -14.21 -3.26
C LEU A 33 22.76 -13.09 -2.36
N ILE A 34 21.88 -12.17 -1.93
CA ILE A 34 22.24 -11.06 -1.03
C ILE A 34 22.75 -11.62 0.30
N LEU A 35 22.07 -12.61 0.89
CA LEU A 35 22.53 -13.26 2.13
C LEU A 35 23.90 -13.90 1.97
N GLY A 36 24.16 -14.58 0.85
CA GLY A 36 25.47 -15.14 0.52
C GLY A 36 26.55 -14.06 0.38
N LEU A 37 26.26 -12.97 -0.33
CA LEU A 37 27.19 -11.84 -0.53
C LEU A 37 27.45 -11.03 0.75
N LEU A 38 26.45 -10.87 1.61
CA LEU A 38 26.63 -10.24 2.92
C LEU A 38 27.57 -11.08 3.80
N ARG A 39 27.46 -12.42 3.70
CA ARG A 39 28.34 -13.31 4.47
C ARG A 39 29.77 -13.35 3.92
N PHE A 40 29.98 -13.06 2.64
CA PHE A 40 31.32 -12.96 2.04
C PHE A 40 32.25 -12.01 2.82
N ARG A 41 31.70 -10.95 3.43
CA ARG A 41 32.46 -9.98 4.24
C ARG A 41 33.04 -10.57 5.53
N HIS A 42 32.55 -11.73 5.99
CA HIS A 42 33.01 -12.40 7.21
C HIS A 42 33.92 -13.61 6.94
N GLY A 43 34.24 -13.92 5.67
CA GLY A 43 35.11 -15.03 5.27
C GLY A 43 34.40 -16.12 4.46
N LEU A 44 35.18 -17.13 4.04
CA LEU A 44 34.70 -18.32 3.32
C LEU A 44 34.14 -19.34 4.31
N ASP A 45 32.95 -19.07 4.85
CA ASP A 45 32.25 -20.02 5.70
C ASP A 45 31.40 -21.02 4.90
N LEU A 46 31.22 -22.22 5.44
CA LEU A 46 30.30 -23.24 4.91
C LEU A 46 28.90 -22.66 4.62
N TRP A 47 28.44 -21.73 5.46
CA TRP A 47 27.16 -21.06 5.30
C TRP A 47 27.07 -20.21 4.04
N MET A 48 28.17 -19.57 3.60
CA MET A 48 28.20 -18.80 2.35
C MET A 48 27.92 -19.72 1.15
N SER A 49 28.60 -20.87 1.09
CA SER A 49 28.41 -21.86 0.02
C SER A 49 26.98 -22.42 0.01
N VAL A 50 26.38 -22.61 1.19
CA VAL A 50 24.97 -23.05 1.31
C VAL A 50 24.02 -21.99 0.73
N TRP A 51 24.19 -20.71 1.06
CA TRP A 51 23.33 -19.64 0.55
C TRP A 51 23.48 -19.42 -0.96
N LEU A 52 24.71 -19.47 -1.48
CA LEU A 52 24.97 -19.37 -2.92
C LEU A 52 24.43 -20.60 -3.68
N GLY A 53 24.61 -21.79 -3.11
CA GLY A 53 24.04 -23.03 -3.66
C GLY A 53 22.52 -23.00 -3.66
N ALA A 54 21.89 -22.52 -2.58
CA ALA A 54 20.44 -22.32 -2.49
C ALA A 54 19.94 -21.30 -3.53
N SER A 55 20.67 -20.20 -3.75
CA SER A 55 20.33 -19.24 -4.80
C SER A 55 20.37 -19.88 -6.19
N ALA A 56 21.47 -20.57 -6.53
CA ALA A 56 21.64 -21.24 -7.82
C ALA A 56 20.57 -22.33 -8.06
N ALA A 57 20.28 -23.16 -7.04
CA ALA A 57 19.24 -24.17 -7.09
C ALA A 57 17.86 -23.54 -7.29
N THR A 58 17.57 -22.43 -6.61
CA THR A 58 16.29 -21.70 -6.75
C THR A 58 16.14 -21.12 -8.16
N VAL A 59 17.21 -20.57 -8.75
CA VAL A 59 17.19 -20.10 -10.15
C VAL A 59 16.93 -21.27 -11.10
N ALA A 60 17.62 -22.40 -10.93
CA ALA A 60 17.41 -23.59 -11.77
C ALA A 60 15.97 -24.08 -11.72
N VAL A 61 15.37 -24.19 -10.53
CA VAL A 61 13.96 -24.58 -10.35
C VAL A 61 13.02 -23.56 -10.99
N THR A 62 13.34 -22.26 -10.88
CA THR A 62 12.53 -21.17 -11.45
C THR A 62 12.49 -21.23 -12.98
N LEU A 63 13.60 -21.60 -13.62
CA LEU A 63 13.72 -21.71 -15.08
C LEU A 63 13.11 -23.02 -15.61
N ILE A 64 13.42 -24.14 -14.97
CA ILE A 64 13.06 -25.48 -15.46
C ILE A 64 11.62 -25.84 -15.10
N ALA A 65 11.19 -25.56 -13.85
CA ALA A 65 9.91 -26.02 -13.34
C ALA A 65 9.24 -25.01 -12.40
N PRO A 66 8.86 -23.81 -12.89
CA PRO A 66 8.19 -22.79 -12.08
C PRO A 66 6.82 -23.23 -11.53
N ARG A 67 6.26 -24.33 -12.01
CA ARG A 67 5.00 -24.91 -11.49
C ARG A 67 5.17 -25.47 -10.07
N LEU A 68 6.34 -26.00 -9.71
CA LEU A 68 6.60 -26.48 -8.34
C LEU A 68 6.57 -25.35 -7.31
N LEU A 69 6.94 -24.13 -7.71
CA LEU A 69 6.88 -22.94 -6.87
C LEU A 69 5.45 -22.39 -6.70
N GLY A 70 4.47 -22.90 -7.44
CA GLY A 70 3.07 -22.44 -7.42
C GLY A 70 2.39 -22.49 -6.06
N PRO A 71 2.32 -23.66 -5.36
CA PRO A 71 1.69 -23.74 -4.05
C PRO A 71 2.38 -22.84 -3.01
N PHE A 72 3.71 -22.74 -3.07
CA PHE A 72 4.48 -21.91 -2.16
C PHE A 72 4.27 -20.41 -2.41
N ASN A 73 4.26 -19.98 -3.68
CA ASN A 73 3.92 -18.62 -4.06
C ASN A 73 2.52 -18.23 -3.56
N ARG A 74 1.53 -19.14 -3.69
CA ARG A 74 0.16 -18.89 -3.20
C ARG A 74 0.10 -18.77 -1.67
N LEU A 75 0.86 -19.60 -0.96
CA LEU A 75 0.92 -19.54 0.50
C LEU A 75 1.58 -18.24 0.97
N TRP A 76 2.72 -17.87 0.37
CA TRP A 76 3.41 -16.62 0.63
C TRP A 76 2.53 -15.40 0.35
N PHE A 77 1.80 -15.43 -0.76
CA PHE A 77 0.86 -14.36 -1.11
C PHE A 77 -0.25 -14.20 -0.06
N ARG A 78 -0.85 -15.30 0.41
CA ARG A 78 -1.85 -15.27 1.49
C ARG A 78 -1.26 -14.75 2.80
N PHE A 79 -0.03 -15.15 3.12
CA PHE A 79 0.68 -14.62 4.26
C PHE A 79 0.90 -13.10 4.14
N GLY A 80 1.29 -12.62 2.96
CA GLY A 80 1.41 -11.19 2.66
C GLY A 80 0.09 -10.43 2.84
N LEU A 81 -1.05 -11.01 2.42
CA LEU A 81 -2.37 -10.42 2.65
C LEU A 81 -2.74 -10.36 4.13
N LEU A 82 -2.43 -11.42 4.90
CA LEU A 82 -2.66 -11.43 6.34
C LEU A 82 -1.82 -10.38 7.05
N LEU A 83 -0.53 -10.29 6.68
CA LEU A 83 0.36 -9.27 7.20
C LEU A 83 -0.13 -7.87 6.84
N HIS A 84 -0.57 -7.64 5.60
CA HIS A 84 -1.15 -6.38 5.18
C HIS A 84 -2.37 -5.98 6.02
N LYS A 85 -3.25 -6.93 6.35
CA LYS A 85 -4.43 -6.68 7.21
C LYS A 85 -4.04 -6.17 8.60
N ILE A 86 -2.85 -6.52 9.10
CA ILE A 86 -2.36 -6.07 10.41
C ILE A 86 -1.55 -4.77 10.27
N VAL A 87 -0.63 -4.73 9.30
CA VAL A 87 0.28 -3.61 9.09
C VAL A 87 -0.46 -2.37 8.59
N SER A 88 -1.47 -2.52 7.73
CA SER A 88 -2.22 -1.37 7.20
C SER A 88 -2.92 -0.57 8.32
N PRO A 89 -3.73 -1.16 9.21
CA PRO A 89 -4.28 -0.46 10.36
C PRO A 89 -3.20 0.05 11.33
N LEU A 90 -2.11 -0.70 11.52
CA LEU A 90 -1.02 -0.29 12.42
C LEU A 90 -0.33 0.99 11.92
N VAL A 91 0.03 1.03 10.64
CA VAL A 91 0.65 2.20 10.00
C VAL A 91 -0.33 3.37 9.99
N MET A 92 -1.60 3.14 9.64
CA MET A 92 -2.63 4.19 9.69
C MET A 92 -2.82 4.73 11.11
N GLY A 93 -2.82 3.86 12.12
CA GLY A 93 -2.87 4.24 13.53
C GLY A 93 -1.63 5.05 13.93
N LEU A 94 -0.44 4.62 13.53
CA LEU A 94 0.81 5.34 13.81
C LEU A 94 0.81 6.73 13.17
N ILE A 95 0.36 6.87 11.93
CA ILE A 95 0.23 8.18 11.27
C ILE A 95 -0.82 9.03 12.01
N PHE A 96 -1.96 8.44 12.36
CA PHE A 96 -3.03 9.16 13.02
C PHE A 96 -2.61 9.67 14.41
N PHE A 97 -2.01 8.84 15.23
CA PHE A 97 -1.61 9.22 16.59
C PHE A 97 -0.25 9.92 16.65
N GLY A 98 0.65 9.65 15.71
CA GLY A 98 2.00 10.21 15.64
C GLY A 98 2.08 11.54 14.88
N VAL A 99 1.20 11.78 13.92
CA VAL A 99 1.24 13.00 13.08
C VAL A 99 -0.07 13.78 13.18
N VAL A 100 -1.21 13.15 12.87
CA VAL A 100 -2.49 13.87 12.75
C VAL A 100 -2.97 14.42 14.10
N THR A 101 -3.02 13.57 15.11
CA THR A 101 -3.47 13.90 16.47
C THR A 101 -2.63 15.00 17.13
N PRO A 102 -1.28 14.93 17.15
CA PRO A 102 -0.47 16.01 17.73
C PRO A 102 -0.60 17.30 16.93
N THR A 103 -0.70 17.23 15.60
CA THR A 103 -0.97 18.41 14.77
C THR A 103 -2.30 19.06 15.14
N ALA A 104 -3.37 18.26 15.30
CA ALA A 104 -4.68 18.75 15.72
C ALA A 104 -4.64 19.34 17.14
N MET A 105 -3.88 18.73 18.06
CA MET A 105 -3.69 19.25 19.42
C MET A 105 -2.98 20.60 19.41
N VAL A 106 -1.89 20.74 18.64
CA VAL A 106 -1.18 22.02 18.48
C VAL A 106 -2.08 23.08 17.86
N MET A 107 -2.90 22.74 16.86
CA MET A 107 -3.87 23.67 16.27
C MET A 107 -4.91 24.15 17.29
N ARG A 108 -5.45 23.23 18.11
CA ARG A 108 -6.40 23.55 19.18
C ARG A 108 -5.78 24.46 20.24
N LEU A 109 -4.54 24.17 20.66
CA LEU A 109 -3.80 25.03 21.61
C LEU A 109 -3.53 26.42 21.04
N ARG A 110 -3.31 26.54 19.72
CA ARG A 110 -3.17 27.83 19.01
C ARG A 110 -4.50 28.50 18.67
N GLY A 111 -5.63 27.97 19.15
CA GLY A 111 -6.97 28.50 18.86
C GLY A 111 -7.43 28.36 17.40
N LYS A 112 -6.67 27.66 16.55
CA LYS A 112 -7.01 27.48 15.13
C LYS A 112 -8.07 26.40 14.98
N ARG A 113 -9.28 26.80 14.58
CA ARG A 113 -10.40 25.91 14.24
C ARG A 113 -10.75 26.12 12.76
N PRO A 114 -10.25 25.25 11.85
CA PRO A 114 -10.52 25.40 10.42
C PRO A 114 -11.98 25.13 10.04
N LEU A 115 -12.75 24.51 10.93
CA LEU A 115 -14.17 24.26 10.76
C LEU A 115 -14.93 24.80 11.98
N ASN A 116 -16.08 25.41 11.74
CA ASN A 116 -17.00 25.79 12.81
C ASN A 116 -17.82 24.55 13.20
N LEU A 117 -17.37 23.84 14.23
CA LEU A 117 -18.04 22.64 14.75
C LEU A 117 -19.13 22.94 15.80
N ALA A 118 -19.29 24.21 16.20
CA ALA A 118 -20.33 24.59 17.14
C ALA A 118 -21.68 24.61 16.41
N PHE A 119 -22.67 23.92 16.98
CA PHE A 119 -24.05 24.01 16.51
C PHE A 119 -24.64 25.36 16.94
N ASP A 120 -25.13 26.12 15.96
CA ASP A 120 -25.82 27.38 16.16
C ASP A 120 -27.32 27.17 15.89
N PRO A 121 -28.17 27.17 16.92
CA PRO A 121 -29.62 27.01 16.77
C PRO A 121 -30.31 28.23 16.17
N GLU A 122 -29.66 29.40 16.14
CA GLU A 122 -30.21 30.64 15.57
C GLU A 122 -29.79 30.82 14.10
N ALA A 123 -28.86 30.00 13.60
CA ALA A 123 -28.38 30.08 12.23
C ALA A 123 -29.47 29.65 11.23
N THR A 124 -29.84 30.58 10.34
CA THR A 124 -30.75 30.30 9.21
C THR A 124 -30.14 29.37 8.16
N THR A 125 -28.80 29.41 8.00
CA THR A 125 -28.04 28.50 7.14
C THR A 125 -26.56 28.45 7.56
N TYR A 126 -25.94 27.27 7.47
CA TYR A 126 -24.50 27.09 7.66
C TYR A 126 -23.69 27.40 6.38
N TRP A 127 -24.37 27.81 5.31
CA TRP A 127 -23.71 28.15 4.05
C TRP A 127 -22.82 29.38 4.21
N ILE A 128 -21.52 29.20 4.01
CA ILE A 128 -20.57 30.31 4.02
C ILE A 128 -20.71 31.07 2.69
N ALA A 129 -21.42 32.20 2.71
CA ALA A 129 -21.49 33.11 1.58
C ALA A 129 -20.08 33.65 1.28
N ARG A 130 -19.63 33.48 0.03
CA ARG A 130 -18.32 33.96 -0.43
C ARG A 130 -18.52 35.24 -1.24
N ASP A 131 -17.92 36.33 -0.79
CA ASP A 131 -17.86 37.60 -1.51
C ASP A 131 -16.38 38.05 -1.62
N PRO A 132 -15.80 38.14 -2.84
CA PRO A 132 -16.44 37.92 -4.13
C PRO A 132 -16.89 36.46 -4.34
N PRO A 133 -17.96 36.23 -5.13
CA PRO A 133 -18.32 34.89 -5.57
C PRO A 133 -17.09 34.25 -6.21
N GLY A 134 -16.96 32.92 -6.05
CA GLY A 134 -15.79 32.16 -6.50
C GLY A 134 -15.39 32.44 -7.96
N PRO A 135 -14.21 31.97 -8.40
CA PRO A 135 -13.64 32.30 -9.71
C PRO A 135 -14.68 32.16 -10.83
N LYS A 136 -14.70 33.12 -11.75
CA LYS A 136 -15.70 33.22 -12.82
C LYS A 136 -15.91 31.86 -13.49
N PRO A 137 -17.13 31.45 -13.87
CA PRO A 137 -17.42 30.14 -14.47
C PRO A 137 -16.51 29.78 -15.66
N ALA A 138 -16.00 30.79 -16.38
CA ALA A 138 -15.06 30.64 -17.48
C ALA A 138 -13.66 30.12 -17.08
N THR A 139 -13.32 30.05 -15.79
CA THR A 139 -12.02 29.56 -15.30
C THR A 139 -11.92 28.03 -15.41
N PHE A 140 -13.02 27.34 -15.73
CA PHE A 140 -13.09 25.89 -15.87
C PHE A 140 -12.87 25.37 -17.30
N GLN A 141 -12.29 26.18 -18.19
CA GLN A 141 -12.14 25.79 -19.60
C GLN A 141 -11.09 24.69 -19.86
N ASN A 142 -10.16 24.44 -18.92
CA ASN A 142 -9.10 23.42 -19.08
C ASN A 142 -8.92 22.59 -17.79
N GLN A 143 -9.92 21.80 -17.41
CA GLN A 143 -9.84 20.95 -16.21
C GLN A 143 -9.23 19.56 -16.44
N PHE A 144 -8.84 19.24 -17.66
CA PHE A 144 -8.25 17.95 -18.06
C PHE A 144 -7.10 18.16 -19.02
#